data_AF-A0A427XGN0-F1
#
_entry.id   AF-A0A427XGN0-F1
#
_cell.length_a   1.000
_cell.length_b   1.000
_cell.length_c   1.000
_cell.angle_alpha   90.00
_cell.angle_beta   90.00
_cell.angle_gamma   90.00
#
_symmetry.space_group_name_H-M   'P 1'
#
loop_
_entity.id
_entity.type
_entity.pdbx_description
1 polymer ?
#
loop_
_entity_poly.entity_id
_entity_poly.type
_entity_poly.pdbx_seq_one_letter_code
_entity_poly.pdbx_strand_id
1 'polypeptide(L)'
;MTVTLAPARRGNSSAAAPKSDKPLYASQKTIPHLPVPRLSSTLHKYLETILPLETREEYANSARIVREFGESDFGHVLQGRLEARAAEKDSWISEWWNEAAYMGYRGRLIPNVSYFYVHKQGIGKGASQTERAAQLVRATVEFKKLVDTEKLEPEKGKAGPLCMASYKYLFNAVRVPTSPSDVPLAYSPALNHIVVLRNDRYFKVEVGGRSAAEIQAALEEVKIEADKAPGSGLGVLTGDDRDVWTEARRHLLSISKENTTSIQDIDSAILLVCLDDGPAPKNDTERAWSYWAGGLTPGPQGKGRNRWFDKHEFIVDETGEAGFNGEHSMLDGTPTLRLNEFVLASLDKGMIPLGELPESERAKGKLVPTEIKFDLDPQLVETIATSKAGFAEELGKQDLEMIQYTGYGKSTVKKFKVSPDAWSQMVKQLAFYRLKGHPGVTYESCMTRKFLLGRTEVIRTVSSESRAFVEAMEDPKISDAEREKRLRAAATRHSQYSAWAADAQGVDRHLFGLKKLVRDNEEMPALFNDPIFAKSSHWEMSTSNLTSKYLDGWGYGEVVPDGYGLSYAIHDDKLCWGITTLNGDAKKMADELARAAGDMKSMMERAAKSADKAKL
;
A
#
# COMPACT_ATOMS: atom_id res chain seq x y z
N MET A 1 -53.29 -10.97 28.28
CA MET A 1 -52.33 -9.88 28.49
C MET A 1 -50.94 -10.48 28.46
N THR A 2 -50.27 -10.40 27.32
CA THR A 2 -48.94 -10.95 27.13
C THR A 2 -48.15 -9.90 26.36
N VAL A 3 -47.29 -9.20 27.08
CA VAL A 3 -46.53 -8.05 26.61
C VAL A 3 -45.30 -8.56 25.86
N THR A 4 -45.25 -8.25 24.56
CA THR A 4 -44.09 -8.42 23.68
C THR A 4 -43.05 -7.36 24.02
N LEU A 5 -41.86 -7.78 24.45
CA LEU A 5 -40.68 -6.91 24.63
C LEU A 5 -39.96 -6.75 23.29
N ALA A 6 -39.91 -5.51 22.79
CA ALA A 6 -39.06 -5.11 21.67
C ALA A 6 -37.58 -5.02 22.10
N PRO A 7 -36.62 -5.33 21.22
CA PRO A 7 -35.20 -5.19 21.56
C PRO A 7 -34.81 -3.70 21.60
N ALA A 8 -34.10 -3.33 22.66
CA ALA A 8 -33.62 -1.98 22.92
C ALA A 8 -32.62 -1.51 21.83
N ARG A 9 -32.92 -0.37 21.20
CA ARG A 9 -31.95 0.40 20.41
C ARG A 9 -30.82 0.87 21.34
N ARG A 10 -29.62 0.28 21.23
CA ARG A 10 -28.41 0.89 21.77
C ARG A 10 -28.01 2.05 20.85
N GLY A 11 -28.09 3.27 21.38
CA GLY A 11 -27.62 4.46 20.69
C GLY A 11 -26.10 4.41 20.47
N ASN A 12 -25.67 4.63 19.24
CA ASN A 12 -24.30 4.99 18.92
C ASN A 12 -24.07 6.42 19.43
N SER A 13 -23.57 6.59 20.65
CA SER A 13 -22.85 7.81 20.99
C SER A 13 -21.45 7.68 20.39
N SER A 14 -21.11 8.56 19.44
CA SER A 14 -19.73 8.74 19.01
C SER A 14 -18.96 9.25 20.21
N ALA A 15 -18.29 8.38 20.96
CA ALA A 15 -17.44 8.78 22.05
C ALA A 15 -16.35 9.70 21.48
N ALA A 16 -16.38 10.98 21.88
CA ALA A 16 -15.28 11.89 21.60
C ALA A 16 -14.01 11.29 22.19
N ALA A 17 -12.90 11.34 21.44
CA ALA A 17 -11.61 10.91 21.95
C ALA A 17 -11.35 11.64 23.28
N PRO A 18 -10.90 10.94 24.34
CA PRO A 18 -10.59 11.59 25.61
C PRO A 18 -9.59 12.72 25.37
N LYS A 19 -9.84 13.90 25.95
CA LYS A 19 -8.86 14.99 25.96
C LYS A 19 -7.64 14.50 26.74
N SER A 20 -6.59 14.13 26.02
CA SER A 20 -5.33 13.61 26.54
C SER A 20 -4.22 14.52 26.02
N ASP A 21 -3.20 14.77 26.85
CA ASP A 21 -1.96 15.44 26.39
C ASP A 21 -1.14 14.55 25.45
N LYS A 22 -1.51 13.26 25.37
CA LYS A 22 -0.96 12.22 24.48
C LYS A 22 -2.11 11.54 23.69
N PRO A 23 -2.73 12.24 22.73
CA PRO A 23 -3.90 11.75 22.00
C PRO A 23 -3.63 10.56 21.07
N LEU A 24 -2.40 10.37 20.58
CA LEU A 24 -2.09 9.39 19.51
C LEU A 24 -2.55 7.96 19.84
N TYR A 25 -2.25 7.48 21.05
CA TYR A 25 -2.61 6.13 21.49
C TYR A 25 -3.74 6.10 22.51
N ALA A 26 -4.36 7.24 22.81
CA ALA A 26 -5.34 7.38 23.89
C ALA A 26 -6.57 6.46 23.74
N SER A 27 -6.96 6.14 22.51
CA SER A 27 -8.08 5.25 22.22
C SER A 27 -7.70 3.77 22.08
N GLN A 28 -6.42 3.39 22.10
CA GLN A 28 -5.99 2.01 21.82
C GLN A 28 -6.67 0.97 22.71
N LYS A 29 -6.87 1.29 23.99
CA LYS A 29 -7.52 0.40 24.97
C LYS A 29 -9.03 0.25 24.77
N THR A 30 -9.66 1.16 24.02
CA THR A 30 -11.11 1.16 23.77
C THR A 30 -11.47 0.68 22.37
N ILE A 31 -10.47 0.50 21.50
CA ILE A 31 -10.68 -0.03 20.16
C ILE A 31 -11.05 -1.52 20.29
N PRO A 32 -12.13 -1.99 19.64
CA PRO A 32 -12.55 -3.39 19.73
C PRO A 32 -11.52 -4.33 19.13
N HIS A 33 -11.41 -5.55 19.66
CA HIS A 33 -10.60 -6.60 19.05
C HIS A 33 -11.18 -7.04 17.71
N LEU A 34 -10.33 -7.56 16.82
CA LEU A 34 -10.76 -8.07 15.53
C LEU A 34 -11.71 -9.27 15.73
N PRO A 35 -12.95 -9.24 15.20
CA PRO A 35 -13.90 -10.33 15.40
C PRO A 35 -13.47 -11.59 14.64
N VAL A 36 -13.98 -12.74 15.07
CA VAL A 36 -14.01 -13.97 14.28
C VAL A 36 -15.41 -14.07 13.66
N PRO A 37 -15.56 -14.05 12.32
CA PRO A 37 -16.86 -14.24 11.69
C PRO A 37 -17.46 -15.61 12.02
N ARG A 38 -18.78 -15.73 11.95
CA ARG A 38 -19.42 -17.06 12.03
C ARG A 38 -19.02 -17.88 10.80
N LEU A 39 -18.68 -19.16 11.01
CA LEU A 39 -18.33 -20.09 9.93
C LEU A 39 -19.40 -20.12 8.83
N SER A 40 -20.68 -20.32 9.19
CA SER A 40 -21.79 -20.35 8.24
C SER A 40 -21.92 -19.07 7.40
N SER A 41 -21.69 -17.90 8.00
CA SER A 41 -21.72 -16.62 7.27
C SER A 41 -20.58 -16.53 6.27
N THR A 42 -19.40 -17.03 6.63
CA THR A 42 -18.20 -17.03 5.78
C THR A 42 -18.37 -17.95 4.60
N LEU A 43 -18.82 -19.18 4.84
CA LEU A 43 -19.05 -20.18 3.79
C LEU A 43 -20.16 -19.74 2.83
N HIS A 44 -21.24 -19.14 3.33
CA HIS A 44 -22.29 -18.59 2.48
C HIS A 44 -21.76 -17.49 1.55
N LYS A 45 -21.03 -16.50 2.09
CA LYS A 45 -20.42 -15.43 1.28
C LYS A 45 -19.37 -15.97 0.30
N TYR A 46 -18.60 -16.97 0.71
CA TYR A 46 -17.60 -17.59 -0.15
C TYR A 46 -18.27 -18.18 -1.40
N LEU A 47 -19.37 -18.93 -1.24
CA LEU A 47 -20.17 -19.43 -2.36
C LEU A 47 -20.69 -18.31 -3.27
N GLU A 48 -21.17 -17.21 -2.70
CA GLU A 48 -21.58 -16.04 -3.50
C GLU A 48 -20.41 -15.46 -4.34
N THR A 49 -19.18 -15.49 -3.81
CA THR A 49 -18.02 -14.90 -4.49
C THR A 49 -17.40 -15.79 -5.58
N ILE A 50 -17.61 -17.10 -5.52
CA ILE A 50 -17.06 -18.05 -6.50
C ILE A 50 -18.04 -18.33 -7.65
N LEU A 51 -19.35 -18.20 -7.39
CA LEU A 51 -20.41 -18.34 -8.39
C LEU A 51 -20.16 -17.59 -9.72
N PRO A 52 -19.71 -16.32 -9.76
CA PRO A 52 -19.45 -15.64 -11.03
C PRO A 52 -18.22 -16.14 -11.79
N LEU A 53 -17.36 -16.96 -11.17
CA LEU A 53 -16.08 -17.42 -11.71
C LEU A 53 -16.15 -18.81 -12.37
N GLU A 54 -17.30 -19.46 -12.30
CA GLU A 54 -17.44 -20.90 -12.52
C GLU A 54 -18.54 -21.25 -13.52
N THR A 55 -18.41 -22.44 -14.10
CA THR A 55 -19.51 -23.13 -14.74
C THR A 55 -20.47 -23.70 -13.69
N ARG A 56 -21.66 -24.11 -14.12
CA ARG A 56 -22.66 -24.70 -13.23
C ARG A 56 -22.16 -26.00 -12.55
N GLU A 57 -21.35 -26.78 -13.25
CA GLU A 57 -20.83 -28.06 -12.76
C GLU A 57 -19.74 -27.86 -11.71
N GLU A 58 -18.76 -26.99 -12.00
CA GLU A 58 -17.71 -26.59 -11.05
C GLU A 58 -18.35 -26.07 -9.75
N TYR A 59 -19.32 -25.15 -9.88
CA TYR A 59 -19.98 -24.55 -8.72
C TYR A 59 -20.75 -25.58 -7.91
N ALA A 60 -21.41 -26.54 -8.55
CA ALA A 60 -22.13 -27.59 -7.84
C ALA A 60 -21.19 -28.46 -7.00
N ASN A 61 -19.99 -28.77 -7.52
CA ASN A 61 -18.97 -29.51 -6.78
C ASN A 61 -18.39 -28.69 -5.62
N SER A 62 -17.95 -27.45 -5.86
CA SER A 62 -17.43 -26.58 -4.80
C SER A 62 -18.48 -26.29 -3.72
N ALA A 63 -19.74 -26.09 -4.12
CA ALA A 63 -20.84 -25.94 -3.17
C ALA A 63 -21.07 -27.19 -2.30
N ARG A 64 -20.87 -28.39 -2.85
CA ARG A 64 -20.91 -29.63 -2.07
C ARG A 64 -19.76 -29.67 -1.06
N ILE A 65 -18.53 -29.42 -1.49
CA ILE A 65 -17.33 -29.40 -0.62
C ILE A 65 -17.48 -28.39 0.52
N VAL A 66 -17.97 -27.18 0.21
CA VAL A 66 -18.18 -26.11 1.20
C VAL A 66 -19.25 -26.51 2.23
N ARG A 67 -20.36 -27.13 1.80
CA ARG A 67 -21.40 -27.62 2.72
C ARG A 67 -20.84 -28.71 3.63
N GLU A 68 -20.17 -29.71 3.06
CA GLU A 68 -19.54 -30.80 3.81
C GLU A 68 -18.55 -30.26 4.85
N PHE A 69 -17.72 -29.27 4.50
CA PHE A 69 -16.83 -28.64 5.46
C PHE A 69 -17.59 -27.92 6.59
N GLY A 70 -18.63 -27.17 6.24
CA GLY A 70 -19.46 -26.42 7.21
C GLY A 70 -20.28 -27.29 8.16
N GLU A 71 -20.58 -28.53 7.76
CA GLU A 71 -21.30 -29.55 8.55
C GLU A 71 -20.34 -30.51 9.27
N SER A 72 -19.04 -30.49 8.94
CA SER A 72 -18.06 -31.39 9.53
C SER A 72 -17.67 -31.00 10.96
N ASP A 73 -17.45 -32.01 11.81
CA ASP A 73 -16.88 -31.82 13.15
C ASP A 73 -15.55 -31.08 13.09
N PHE A 74 -14.71 -31.38 12.08
CA PHE A 74 -13.40 -30.76 11.96
C PHE A 74 -13.48 -29.26 11.59
N GLY A 75 -14.42 -28.86 10.73
CA GLY A 75 -14.69 -27.44 10.45
C GLY A 75 -15.08 -26.67 11.73
N HIS A 76 -15.92 -27.27 12.58
CA HIS A 76 -16.28 -26.70 13.89
C HIS A 76 -15.10 -26.68 14.87
N VAL A 77 -14.22 -27.68 14.85
CA VAL A 77 -12.97 -27.69 15.64
C VAL A 77 -12.06 -26.54 15.23
N LEU A 78 -11.86 -26.30 13.93
CA LEU A 78 -11.04 -25.19 13.44
C LEU A 78 -11.64 -23.83 13.83
N GLN A 79 -12.96 -23.67 13.73
CA GLN A 79 -13.66 -22.48 14.20
C GLN A 79 -13.43 -22.26 15.70
N GLY A 80 -13.61 -23.28 16.54
CA GLY A 80 -13.42 -23.19 17.98
C GLY A 80 -11.98 -22.87 18.37
N ARG A 81 -10.99 -23.42 17.65
CA ARG A 81 -9.57 -23.06 17.82
C ARG A 81 -9.31 -21.59 17.50
N LEU A 82 -9.94 -21.05 16.46
CA LEU A 82 -9.79 -19.65 16.08
C LEU A 82 -10.41 -18.71 17.10
N GLU A 83 -11.60 -19.04 17.60
CA GLU A 83 -12.26 -18.32 18.69
C GLU A 83 -11.45 -18.33 19.98
N ALA A 84 -10.86 -19.48 20.34
CA ALA A 84 -9.94 -19.59 21.47
C ALA A 84 -8.71 -18.68 21.28
N ARG A 85 -8.10 -18.70 20.09
CA ARG A 85 -6.98 -17.79 19.76
C ARG A 85 -7.39 -16.31 19.87
N ALA A 86 -8.58 -15.96 19.41
CA ALA A 86 -9.10 -14.59 19.49
C ALA A 86 -9.40 -14.14 20.93
N ALA A 87 -9.71 -15.07 21.83
CA ALA A 87 -9.84 -14.78 23.26
C ALA A 87 -8.48 -14.53 23.95
N GLU A 88 -7.40 -15.12 23.42
CA GLU A 88 -6.04 -15.01 24.00
C GLU A 88 -5.20 -13.84 23.46
N LYS A 89 -5.49 -13.36 22.25
CA LYS A 89 -4.65 -12.39 21.52
C LYS A 89 -5.36 -11.05 21.29
N ASP A 90 -4.60 -9.96 21.30
CA ASP A 90 -5.12 -8.63 20.94
C ASP A 90 -5.67 -8.57 19.51
N SER A 91 -5.06 -9.33 18.60
CA SER A 91 -5.57 -9.63 17.28
C SER A 91 -5.19 -11.06 16.93
N TRP A 92 -6.18 -11.88 16.58
CA TRP A 92 -5.95 -13.29 16.25
C TRP A 92 -5.11 -13.46 14.98
N ILE A 93 -5.07 -12.45 14.10
CA ILE A 93 -4.43 -12.56 12.78
C ILE A 93 -3.13 -11.76 12.63
N SER A 94 -2.88 -10.71 13.39
CA SER A 94 -1.81 -9.75 13.07
C SER A 94 -0.43 -10.39 12.95
N GLU A 95 -0.07 -11.29 13.88
CA GLU A 95 1.18 -12.07 13.83
C GLU A 95 1.25 -12.94 12.57
N TRP A 96 0.19 -13.71 12.29
CA TRP A 96 0.15 -14.60 11.13
C TRP A 96 0.14 -13.87 9.80
N TRP A 97 -0.53 -12.73 9.70
CA TRP A 97 -0.57 -11.95 8.47
C TRP A 97 0.77 -11.27 8.20
N ASN A 98 1.38 -10.68 9.23
CA ASN A 98 2.70 -10.06 9.08
C ASN A 98 3.75 -11.10 8.64
N GLU A 99 3.68 -12.30 9.21
CA GLU A 99 4.54 -13.42 8.83
C GLU A 99 4.28 -13.88 7.39
N ALA A 100 3.03 -14.25 7.07
CA ALA A 100 2.71 -14.89 5.79
C ALA A 100 2.79 -13.93 4.59
N ALA A 101 2.40 -12.66 4.76
CA ALA A 101 2.34 -11.71 3.66
C ALA A 101 3.64 -10.94 3.46
N TYR A 102 4.50 -10.83 4.48
CA TYR A 102 5.67 -9.95 4.43
C TYR A 102 6.95 -10.58 4.99
N MET A 103 7.02 -10.87 6.29
CA MET A 103 8.28 -11.24 6.96
C MET A 103 8.83 -12.59 6.50
N GLY A 104 7.96 -13.58 6.31
CA GLY A 104 8.32 -14.89 5.76
C GLY A 104 8.42 -14.91 4.23
N TYR A 105 8.06 -13.83 3.54
CA TYR A 105 8.26 -13.73 2.09
C TYR A 105 9.74 -13.56 1.77
N ARG A 106 10.30 -14.45 0.96
CA ARG A 106 11.75 -14.50 0.66
C ARG A 106 12.15 -13.91 -0.69
N GLY A 107 11.21 -13.55 -1.55
CA GLY A 107 11.54 -12.90 -2.82
C GLY A 107 11.90 -11.42 -2.68
N ARG A 108 12.13 -10.74 -3.81
CA ARG A 108 12.50 -9.32 -3.85
C ARG A 108 11.41 -8.40 -3.31
N LEU A 109 11.79 -7.35 -2.57
CA LEU A 109 10.84 -6.34 -2.07
C LEU A 109 10.25 -5.48 -3.19
N ILE A 110 11.00 -5.23 -4.25
CA ILE A 110 10.53 -4.61 -5.48
C ILE A 110 10.57 -5.72 -6.55
N PRO A 111 9.46 -6.03 -7.24
CA PRO A 111 8.18 -5.31 -7.25
C PRO A 111 7.16 -5.72 -6.16
N ASN A 112 7.44 -6.75 -5.35
CA ASN A 112 6.39 -7.54 -4.70
C ASN A 112 5.87 -7.01 -3.34
N VAL A 113 6.54 -6.06 -2.71
CA VAL A 113 6.21 -5.60 -1.34
C VAL A 113 6.08 -4.09 -1.26
N SER A 114 7.13 -3.36 -1.66
CA SER A 114 7.19 -1.91 -1.47
C SER A 114 6.42 -1.16 -2.57
N TYR A 115 5.76 -0.08 -2.16
CA TYR A 115 4.96 0.79 -3.03
C TYR A 115 5.64 2.16 -3.21
N PHE A 116 5.14 2.96 -4.14
CA PHE A 116 5.62 4.31 -4.39
C PHE A 116 4.49 5.35 -4.38
N TYR A 117 4.83 6.59 -4.02
CA TYR A 117 4.00 7.77 -4.23
C TYR A 117 4.70 8.74 -5.18
N VAL A 118 3.92 9.30 -6.10
CA VAL A 118 4.30 10.42 -6.95
C VAL A 118 3.71 11.68 -6.32
N HIS A 119 4.54 12.55 -5.74
CA HIS A 119 4.03 13.79 -5.15
C HIS A 119 3.49 14.72 -6.22
N LYS A 120 2.54 15.56 -5.81
CA LYS A 120 1.97 16.57 -6.68
C LYS A 120 3.03 17.59 -7.11
N GLN A 121 3.12 17.82 -8.42
CA GLN A 121 4.03 18.81 -8.98
C GLN A 121 3.76 20.22 -8.51
N GLY A 122 4.83 21.01 -8.47
CA GLY A 122 4.79 22.44 -8.16
C GLY A 122 4.69 22.78 -6.68
N ILE A 123 4.58 21.79 -5.79
CA ILE A 123 4.78 22.02 -4.35
C ILE A 123 6.28 22.28 -4.14
N GLY A 124 6.62 23.47 -3.67
CA GLY A 124 8.03 23.90 -3.59
C GLY A 124 8.61 24.35 -4.93
N LYS A 125 7.77 24.75 -5.90
CA LYS A 125 8.20 25.24 -7.21
C LYS A 125 9.30 26.30 -7.09
N GLY A 126 10.39 26.08 -7.81
CA GLY A 126 11.55 26.99 -7.85
C GLY A 126 12.61 26.69 -6.79
N ALA A 127 12.35 25.78 -5.84
CA ALA A 127 13.37 25.28 -4.94
C ALA A 127 14.39 24.43 -5.69
N SER A 128 15.66 24.51 -5.30
CA SER A 128 16.67 23.57 -5.77
C SER A 128 16.39 22.16 -5.21
N GLN A 129 17.07 21.13 -5.74
CA GLN A 129 17.01 19.77 -5.21
C GLN A 129 17.32 19.72 -3.70
N THR A 130 18.40 20.39 -3.26
CA THR A 130 18.84 20.38 -1.85
C THR A 130 17.90 21.20 -0.96
N GLU A 131 17.39 22.32 -1.47
CA GLU A 131 16.38 23.12 -0.76
C GLU A 131 15.09 22.33 -0.58
N ARG A 132 14.60 21.68 -1.63
CA ARG A 132 13.40 20.83 -1.56
C ARG A 132 13.58 19.70 -0.56
N ALA A 133 14.69 18.98 -0.65
CA ALA A 133 14.99 17.89 0.27
C ALA A 133 15.04 18.37 1.72
N ALA A 134 15.67 19.51 1.99
CA ALA A 134 15.73 20.10 3.33
C ALA A 134 14.35 20.49 3.86
N GLN A 135 13.47 21.03 3.01
CA GLN A 135 12.07 21.34 3.37
C GLN A 135 11.28 20.07 3.75
N LEU A 136 11.40 18.99 2.96
CA LEU A 136 10.74 17.71 3.23
C LEU A 136 11.25 17.10 4.55
N VAL A 137 12.55 17.13 4.79
CA VAL A 137 13.17 16.68 6.05
C VAL A 137 12.66 17.49 7.23
N ARG A 138 12.67 18.82 7.11
CA ARG A 138 12.22 19.70 8.21
C ARG A 138 10.78 19.45 8.59
N ALA A 139 9.90 19.26 7.60
CA ALA A 139 8.50 18.90 7.80
C ALA A 139 8.34 17.52 8.44
N THR A 140 9.16 16.56 8.04
CA THR A 140 9.20 15.20 8.61
C THR A 140 9.56 15.25 10.09
N VAL A 141 10.58 16.04 10.46
CA VAL A 141 10.99 16.19 11.87
C VAL A 141 9.86 16.75 12.74
N GLU A 142 9.05 17.68 12.21
CA GLU A 142 7.85 18.15 12.94
C GLU A 142 6.79 17.06 13.10
N PHE A 143 6.55 16.26 12.07
CA PHE A 143 5.62 15.14 12.19
C PHE A 143 6.14 14.09 13.19
N LYS A 144 7.43 13.79 13.13
CA LYS A 144 8.10 12.88 14.08
C LYS A 144 7.96 13.38 15.51
N LYS A 145 8.18 14.67 15.77
CA LYS A 145 7.97 15.29 17.10
C LYS A 145 6.54 15.02 17.61
N LEU A 146 5.52 15.12 16.76
CA LEU A 146 4.14 14.79 17.13
C LEU A 146 3.95 13.29 17.42
N VAL A 147 4.60 12.40 16.66
CA VAL A 147 4.52 10.95 16.90
C VAL A 147 5.24 10.55 18.19
N ASP A 148 6.49 10.98 18.38
CA ASP A 148 7.31 10.63 19.54
C ASP A 148 6.71 11.15 20.86
N THR A 149 6.15 12.36 20.83
CA THR A 149 5.49 12.95 22.00
C THR A 149 4.05 12.45 22.17
N GLU A 150 3.58 11.59 21.27
CA GLU A 150 2.21 11.08 21.20
C GLU A 150 1.14 12.18 21.04
N LYS A 151 1.54 13.37 20.57
CA LYS A 151 0.69 14.55 20.34
C LYS A 151 0.02 14.57 18.97
N LEU A 152 0.37 13.65 18.08
CA LEU A 152 -0.32 13.50 16.81
C LEU A 152 -1.79 13.10 17.06
N GLU A 153 -2.73 13.90 16.53
CA GLU A 153 -4.15 13.59 16.61
C GLU A 153 -4.45 12.19 16.02
N PRO A 154 -5.17 11.29 16.69
CA PRO A 154 -5.45 9.96 16.15
C PRO A 154 -6.37 10.04 14.93
N GLU A 155 -6.17 9.15 13.97
CA GLU A 155 -7.08 9.03 12.82
C GLU A 155 -8.45 8.53 13.27
N LYS A 156 -9.49 8.98 12.57
CA LYS A 156 -10.88 8.61 12.87
C LYS A 156 -11.59 8.21 11.57
N GLY A 157 -12.25 7.05 11.60
CA GLY A 157 -13.20 6.63 10.59
C GLY A 157 -14.63 7.02 10.98
N LYS A 158 -15.61 6.65 10.15
CA LYS A 158 -17.04 6.88 10.44
C LYS A 158 -17.50 6.22 11.76
N ALA A 159 -16.87 5.12 12.15
CA ALA A 159 -17.21 4.34 13.34
C ALA A 159 -16.47 4.80 14.61
N GLY A 160 -15.56 5.79 14.52
CA GLY A 160 -14.77 6.26 15.65
C GLY A 160 -13.25 6.19 15.40
N PRO A 161 -12.43 6.17 16.47
CA PRO A 161 -10.97 6.17 16.35
C PRO A 161 -10.45 4.91 15.63
N LEU A 162 -9.37 5.08 14.87
CA LEU A 162 -8.63 4.00 14.24
C LEU A 162 -7.41 3.64 15.09
N CYS A 163 -6.98 2.38 14.96
CA CYS A 163 -5.79 1.85 15.58
C CYS A 163 -4.55 2.56 15.02
N MET A 164 -3.74 3.10 15.91
CA MET A 164 -2.51 3.82 15.61
C MET A 164 -1.27 2.99 15.91
N ALA A 165 -1.40 1.75 16.39
CA ALA A 165 -0.28 0.94 16.92
C ALA A 165 0.91 0.73 15.95
N SER A 166 0.67 0.79 14.64
CA SER A 166 1.73 0.67 13.63
C SER A 166 2.63 1.90 13.54
N TYR A 167 2.21 3.08 14.03
CA TYR A 167 2.98 4.33 13.94
C TYR A 167 4.35 4.27 14.61
N LYS A 168 4.56 3.32 15.54
CA LYS A 168 5.87 3.05 16.14
C LYS A 168 6.93 2.57 15.13
N TYR A 169 6.51 2.11 13.94
CA TYR A 169 7.40 1.68 12.86
C TYR A 169 7.58 2.75 11.77
N LEU A 170 6.98 3.94 11.93
CA LEU A 170 7.04 4.98 10.90
C LEU A 170 8.41 5.65 10.80
N PHE A 171 9.13 5.73 11.92
CA PHE A 171 10.42 6.38 12.03
C PHE A 171 11.40 5.53 12.82
N ASN A 172 12.69 5.70 12.56
CA ASN A 172 13.76 4.98 13.27
C ASN A 172 13.52 3.47 13.24
N ALA A 173 12.94 2.96 12.16
CA ALA A 173 12.59 1.55 12.02
C ALA A 173 13.05 1.02 10.67
N VAL A 174 13.27 -0.29 10.61
CA VAL A 174 13.81 -1.00 9.44
C VAL A 174 13.27 -2.42 9.40
N ARG A 175 13.14 -2.97 8.20
CA ARG A 175 12.96 -4.40 7.98
C ARG A 175 14.33 -5.06 7.91
N VAL A 176 14.68 -5.88 8.90
CA VAL A 176 15.98 -6.55 8.97
C VAL A 176 15.89 -7.91 8.27
N PRO A 177 16.76 -8.22 7.29
CA PRO A 177 16.80 -9.53 6.69
C PRO A 177 17.34 -10.58 7.68
N THR A 178 16.55 -11.62 7.93
CA THR A 178 16.92 -12.76 8.78
C THR A 178 16.38 -14.06 8.19
N SER A 179 16.85 -15.20 8.70
CA SER A 179 16.40 -16.53 8.28
C SER A 179 15.76 -17.26 9.47
N PRO A 180 14.61 -17.97 9.29
CA PRO A 180 13.90 -18.18 8.02
C PRO A 180 13.00 -17.01 7.58
N SER A 181 12.81 -16.01 8.43
CA SER A 181 11.93 -14.85 8.17
C SER A 181 12.60 -13.57 8.61
N ASP A 182 12.29 -12.46 7.94
CA ASP A 182 12.75 -11.12 8.32
C ASP A 182 12.13 -10.67 9.65
N VAL A 183 12.70 -9.64 10.28
CA VAL A 183 12.15 -9.08 11.51
C VAL A 183 12.06 -7.55 11.44
N PRO A 184 11.00 -6.94 11.98
CA PRO A 184 10.94 -5.50 12.12
C PRO A 184 11.75 -5.06 13.33
N LEU A 185 12.62 -4.06 13.15
CA LEU A 185 13.38 -3.45 14.25
C LEU A 185 13.04 -1.97 14.33
N ALA A 186 12.71 -1.51 15.55
CA ALA A 186 12.50 -0.09 15.86
C ALA A 186 13.53 0.35 16.90
N TYR A 187 14.17 1.50 16.64
CA TYR A 187 15.20 2.11 17.46
C TYR A 187 14.63 3.20 18.36
N SER A 188 15.48 3.76 19.22
CA SER A 188 15.09 4.84 20.13
C SER A 188 14.55 6.05 19.37
N PRO A 189 13.39 6.61 19.77
CA PRO A 189 12.86 7.84 19.18
C PRO A 189 13.76 9.06 19.45
N ALA A 190 14.73 8.96 20.36
CA ALA A 190 15.69 10.03 20.64
C ALA A 190 16.75 10.23 19.53
N LEU A 191 16.86 9.29 18.58
CA LEU A 191 17.77 9.42 17.44
C LEU A 191 17.17 10.37 16.39
N ASN A 192 17.93 11.41 16.06
CA ASN A 192 17.47 12.53 15.25
C ASN A 192 18.28 12.73 13.96
N HIS A 193 18.88 11.66 13.43
CA HIS A 193 19.58 11.69 12.15
C HIS A 193 18.75 11.11 11.01
N ILE A 194 19.01 11.60 9.81
CA ILE A 194 18.65 10.95 8.55
C ILE A 194 19.90 10.36 7.91
N VAL A 195 19.70 9.51 6.91
CA VAL A 195 20.77 9.16 5.97
C VAL A 195 20.41 9.66 4.57
N VAL A 196 21.35 10.34 3.93
CA VAL A 196 21.23 10.93 2.61
C VAL A 196 22.00 10.07 1.62
N LEU A 197 21.35 9.74 0.50
CA LEU A 197 21.91 8.95 -0.58
C LEU A 197 22.16 9.84 -1.80
N ARG A 198 23.39 9.83 -2.30
CA ARG A 198 23.77 10.45 -3.58
C ARG A 198 24.82 9.58 -4.25
N ASN A 199 24.60 9.21 -5.50
CA ASN A 199 25.52 8.35 -6.28
C ASN A 199 25.95 7.07 -5.57
N ASP A 200 25.03 6.39 -4.88
CA ASP A 200 25.31 5.18 -4.08
C ASP A 200 26.29 5.39 -2.91
N ARG A 201 26.48 6.65 -2.47
CA ARG A 201 27.19 7.02 -1.24
C ARG A 201 26.18 7.48 -0.19
N TYR A 202 26.49 7.21 1.06
CA TYR A 202 25.60 7.34 2.20
C TYR A 202 26.17 8.36 3.18
N PHE A 203 25.35 9.28 3.67
CA PHE A 203 25.80 10.33 4.58
C PHE A 203 24.83 10.47 5.75
N LYS A 204 25.34 10.34 6.97
CA LYS A 204 24.61 10.61 8.19
C LYS A 204 24.51 12.13 8.40
N VAL A 205 23.31 12.62 8.65
CA VAL A 205 23.04 14.04 8.91
C VAL A 205 22.17 14.20 10.15
N GLU A 206 22.69 14.88 11.17
CA GLU A 206 21.99 15.15 12.44
C GLU A 206 21.01 16.32 12.28
N VAL A 207 19.71 16.03 12.16
CA VAL A 207 18.68 17.04 11.82
C VAL A 207 17.92 17.57 13.04
N GLY A 208 18.15 16.99 14.22
CA GLY A 208 17.56 17.46 15.47
C GLY A 208 17.95 18.92 15.78
N GLY A 209 16.96 19.79 15.93
CA GLY A 209 17.19 21.20 16.26
C GLY A 209 17.85 22.02 15.15
N ARG A 210 17.73 21.59 13.88
CA ARG A 210 18.29 22.28 12.71
C ARG A 210 17.20 22.92 11.85
N SER A 211 17.48 24.13 11.36
CA SER A 211 16.64 24.83 10.38
C SER A 211 16.72 24.21 8.99
N ALA A 212 15.78 24.53 8.10
CA ALA A 212 15.84 24.06 6.72
C ALA A 212 17.10 24.57 5.99
N ALA A 213 17.56 25.79 6.30
CA ALA A 213 18.78 26.36 5.70
C ALA A 213 20.05 25.60 6.13
N GLU A 214 20.16 25.22 7.41
CA GLU A 214 21.29 24.40 7.88
C GLU A 214 21.29 23.03 7.23
N ILE A 215 20.11 22.40 7.12
CA ILE A 215 19.96 21.10 6.46
C ILE A 215 20.33 21.23 4.98
N GLN A 216 19.83 22.24 4.27
CA GLN A 216 20.16 22.49 2.87
C GLN A 216 21.67 22.62 2.65
N ALA A 217 22.36 23.43 3.46
CA ALA A 217 23.81 23.59 3.36
C ALA A 217 24.56 22.26 3.55
N ALA A 218 24.12 21.42 4.49
CA ALA A 218 24.68 20.09 4.66
C ALA A 218 24.39 19.17 3.46
N LEU A 219 23.20 19.24 2.86
CA LEU A 219 22.87 18.48 1.65
C LEU A 219 23.68 18.95 0.42
N GLU A 220 24.01 20.23 0.34
CA GLU A 220 24.92 20.77 -0.68
C GLU A 220 26.34 20.22 -0.50
N GLU A 221 26.84 20.15 0.74
CA GLU A 221 28.12 19.50 1.06
C GLU A 221 28.10 18.01 0.68
N VAL A 222 27.01 17.29 0.98
CA VAL A 222 26.82 15.90 0.56
C VAL A 222 26.90 15.79 -0.96
N LYS A 223 26.20 16.65 -1.71
CA LYS A 223 26.21 16.62 -3.18
C LYS A 223 27.62 16.84 -3.73
N ILE A 224 28.33 17.85 -3.24
CA ILE A 224 29.71 18.15 -3.64
C ILE A 224 30.64 16.97 -3.38
N GLU A 225 30.54 16.34 -2.21
CA GLU A 225 31.41 15.21 -1.85
C GLU A 225 31.06 13.96 -2.66
N ALA A 226 29.78 13.61 -2.75
CA ALA A 226 29.29 12.41 -3.41
C ALA A 226 29.46 12.44 -4.94
N ASP A 227 29.47 13.62 -5.57
CA ASP A 227 29.66 13.77 -7.01
C ASP A 227 31.13 13.58 -7.45
N LYS A 228 32.09 13.48 -6.51
CA LYS A 228 33.51 13.22 -6.82
C LYS A 228 33.75 11.82 -7.37
N ALA A 229 32.99 10.82 -6.90
CA ALA A 229 33.09 9.44 -7.32
C ALA A 229 31.85 8.66 -6.89
N PRO A 230 31.40 7.65 -7.67
CA PRO A 230 30.30 6.79 -7.26
C PRO A 230 30.68 5.92 -6.06
N GLY A 231 29.69 5.54 -5.27
CA GLY A 231 29.82 4.59 -4.18
C GLY A 231 29.79 3.13 -4.65
N SER A 232 29.71 2.21 -3.70
CA SER A 232 29.82 0.77 -3.96
C SER A 232 28.59 0.16 -4.63
N GLY A 233 27.44 0.82 -4.60
CA GLY A 233 26.16 0.24 -5.05
C GLY A 233 25.57 -0.79 -4.08
N LEU A 234 26.10 -0.89 -2.85
CA LEU A 234 25.67 -1.86 -1.83
C LEU A 234 24.14 -1.91 -1.63
N GLY A 235 23.47 -0.77 -1.72
CA GLY A 235 22.02 -0.64 -1.51
C GLY A 235 21.17 -1.54 -2.39
N VAL A 236 21.66 -1.96 -3.57
CA VAL A 236 20.91 -2.88 -4.45
C VAL A 236 20.63 -4.23 -3.79
N LEU A 237 21.47 -4.66 -2.84
CA LEU A 237 21.27 -5.91 -2.10
C LEU A 237 19.97 -5.89 -1.28
N THR A 238 19.52 -4.72 -0.82
CA THR A 238 18.25 -4.59 -0.09
C THR A 238 17.02 -4.87 -0.96
N GLY A 239 17.17 -4.77 -2.28
CA GLY A 239 16.13 -5.10 -3.26
C GLY A 239 16.26 -6.52 -3.84
N ASP A 240 17.21 -7.31 -3.36
CA ASP A 240 17.39 -8.70 -3.79
C ASP A 240 16.46 -9.69 -3.05
N ASP A 241 16.53 -10.94 -3.47
CA ASP A 241 16.02 -12.07 -2.70
C ASP A 241 16.49 -11.97 -1.25
N ARG A 242 15.56 -12.20 -0.32
CA ARG A 242 15.79 -11.95 1.11
C ARG A 242 16.81 -12.91 1.69
N ASP A 243 16.97 -14.12 1.16
CA ASP A 243 18.02 -15.04 1.62
C ASP A 243 19.38 -14.61 1.10
N VAL A 244 19.47 -14.13 -0.14
CA VAL A 244 20.69 -13.50 -0.68
C VAL A 244 21.08 -12.29 0.17
N TRP A 245 20.13 -11.40 0.47
CA TRP A 245 20.41 -10.24 1.31
C TRP A 245 20.75 -10.63 2.76
N THR A 246 20.10 -11.64 3.31
CA THR A 246 20.40 -12.15 4.66
C THR A 246 21.85 -12.62 4.75
N GLU A 247 22.32 -13.39 3.77
CA GLU A 247 23.71 -13.85 3.73
C GLU A 247 24.69 -12.69 3.50
N ALA A 248 24.43 -11.87 2.49
CA ALA A 248 25.32 -10.75 2.16
C ALA A 248 25.41 -9.73 3.31
N ARG A 249 24.31 -9.44 4.02
CA ARG A 249 24.33 -8.59 5.21
C ARG A 249 25.11 -9.23 6.35
N ARG A 250 24.95 -10.55 6.58
CA ARG A 250 25.74 -11.26 7.61
C ARG A 250 27.24 -11.19 7.31
N HIS A 251 27.61 -11.45 6.06
CA HIS A 251 28.99 -11.36 5.59
C HIS A 251 29.55 -9.95 5.77
N LEU A 252 28.82 -8.93 5.29
CA LEU A 252 29.18 -7.52 5.46
C LEU A 252 29.47 -7.15 6.92
N LEU A 253 28.61 -7.57 7.84
CA LEU A 253 28.77 -7.31 9.28
C LEU A 253 29.98 -8.04 9.90
N SER A 254 30.43 -9.13 9.29
CA SER A 254 31.59 -9.89 9.76
C SER A 254 32.95 -9.31 9.33
N ILE A 255 32.96 -8.49 8.27
CA ILE A 255 34.20 -7.91 7.70
C ILE A 255 34.85 -6.92 8.69
N SER A 256 34.07 -6.02 9.29
CA SER A 256 34.60 -5.00 10.21
C SER A 256 33.55 -4.51 11.21
N LYS A 257 34.02 -3.95 12.33
CA LYS A 257 33.13 -3.30 13.31
C LYS A 257 32.52 -2.03 12.74
N GLU A 258 33.27 -1.35 11.88
CA GLU A 258 32.90 -0.16 11.14
C GLU A 258 31.69 -0.42 10.24
N ASN A 259 31.61 -1.58 9.57
CA ASN A 259 30.42 -1.99 8.83
C ASN A 259 29.19 -2.16 9.73
N THR A 260 29.38 -2.71 10.94
CA THR A 260 28.29 -2.86 11.91
C THR A 260 27.75 -1.49 12.35
N THR A 261 28.63 -0.54 12.64
CA THR A 261 28.24 0.85 12.94
C THR A 261 27.55 1.51 11.74
N SER A 262 28.06 1.30 10.53
CA SER A 262 27.50 1.86 9.29
C SER A 262 26.09 1.34 8.99
N ILE A 263 25.84 0.04 9.13
CA ILE A 263 24.50 -0.54 9.03
C ILE A 263 23.58 0.02 10.12
N GLN A 264 24.06 0.11 11.37
CA GLN A 264 23.27 0.66 12.46
C GLN A 264 22.89 2.13 12.22
N ASP A 265 23.77 2.94 11.63
CA ASP A 265 23.48 4.32 11.27
C ASP A 265 22.35 4.41 10.23
N ILE A 266 22.32 3.54 9.23
CA ILE A 266 21.22 3.45 8.26
C ILE A 266 19.93 2.96 8.92
N ASP A 267 19.99 1.82 9.60
CA ASP A 267 18.85 1.14 10.22
C ASP A 267 18.12 2.05 11.22
N SER A 268 18.87 2.82 11.99
CA SER A 268 18.34 3.68 13.05
C SER A 268 17.93 5.09 12.60
N ALA A 269 18.19 5.46 11.35
CA ALA A 269 17.80 6.76 10.80
C ALA A 269 16.28 6.97 10.83
N ILE A 270 15.85 8.23 10.96
CA ILE A 270 14.43 8.63 10.92
C ILE A 270 13.79 8.07 9.63
N LEU A 271 14.40 8.39 8.50
CA LEU A 271 14.11 7.89 7.15
C LEU A 271 15.32 8.21 6.24
N LEU A 272 15.23 7.84 4.97
CA LEU A 272 16.24 8.11 3.97
C LEU A 272 15.84 9.22 3.00
N VAL A 273 16.83 9.96 2.49
CA VAL A 273 16.64 11.00 1.48
C VAL A 273 17.56 10.74 0.30
N CYS A 274 16.99 10.44 -0.85
CA CYS A 274 17.72 10.18 -2.08
C CYS A 274 17.76 11.43 -2.95
N LEU A 275 18.97 11.93 -3.22
CA LEU A 275 19.23 13.03 -4.14
C LEU A 275 19.63 12.44 -5.50
N ASP A 276 18.67 12.17 -6.37
CA ASP A 276 18.93 11.51 -7.66
C ASP A 276 19.68 12.44 -8.63
N ASP A 277 20.68 11.92 -9.34
CA ASP A 277 21.66 12.63 -10.19
C ASP A 277 21.36 12.57 -11.69
N GLY A 278 20.30 11.86 -12.05
CA GLY A 278 19.94 11.59 -13.43
C GLY A 278 19.15 12.71 -14.10
N PRO A 279 18.83 12.54 -15.40
CA PRO A 279 17.87 13.40 -16.06
C PRO A 279 16.54 13.43 -15.29
N ALA A 280 15.91 14.60 -15.26
CA ALA A 280 14.61 14.75 -14.63
C ALA A 280 13.54 13.93 -15.38
N PRO A 281 12.64 13.22 -14.67
CA PRO A 281 11.52 12.53 -15.29
C PRO A 281 10.62 13.48 -16.09
N LYS A 282 10.16 13.05 -17.26
CA LYS A 282 9.36 13.88 -18.18
C LYS A 282 7.86 13.75 -17.99
N ASN A 283 7.42 12.67 -17.35
CA ASN A 283 6.00 12.33 -17.16
C ASN A 283 5.82 11.47 -15.90
N ASP A 284 4.58 11.19 -15.54
CA ASP A 284 4.23 10.45 -14.33
C ASP A 284 4.71 9.00 -14.35
N THR A 285 4.79 8.37 -15.53
CA THR A 285 5.33 7.01 -15.70
C THR A 285 6.83 6.99 -15.40
N GLU A 286 7.61 7.94 -15.91
CA GLU A 286 9.04 8.05 -15.58
C GLU A 286 9.27 8.40 -14.10
N ARG A 287 8.42 9.26 -13.51
CA ARG A 287 8.44 9.56 -12.07
C ARG A 287 8.19 8.30 -11.24
N ALA A 288 7.16 7.54 -11.60
CA ALA A 288 6.83 6.28 -10.94
C ALA A 288 7.98 5.28 -11.00
N TRP A 289 8.60 5.08 -12.17
CA TRP A 289 9.79 4.23 -12.31
C TRP A 289 10.92 4.64 -11.38
N SER A 290 11.23 5.94 -11.35
CA SER A 290 12.29 6.48 -10.49
C SER A 290 12.01 6.20 -9.02
N TYR A 291 10.82 6.55 -8.54
CA TYR A 291 10.49 6.46 -7.12
C TYR A 291 10.27 5.02 -6.65
N TRP A 292 9.85 4.12 -7.54
CA TRP A 292 9.63 2.72 -7.20
C TRP A 292 10.93 1.89 -7.18
N ALA A 293 11.74 1.99 -8.24
CA ALA A 293 12.84 1.04 -8.48
C ALA A 293 14.17 1.70 -8.86
N GLY A 294 14.23 3.03 -8.97
CA GLY A 294 15.35 3.73 -9.60
C GLY A 294 15.31 3.62 -11.13
N GLY A 295 16.02 4.55 -11.79
CA GLY A 295 15.98 4.71 -13.25
C GLY A 295 14.62 5.22 -13.77
N LEU A 296 14.56 5.66 -15.03
CA LEU A 296 13.34 6.29 -15.59
C LEU A 296 12.48 5.36 -16.46
N THR A 297 13.04 4.24 -16.91
CA THR A 297 12.39 3.37 -17.91
C THR A 297 12.50 1.90 -17.48
N PRO A 298 11.77 0.97 -18.11
CA PRO A 298 11.92 -0.47 -17.83
C PRO A 298 13.34 -1.01 -18.08
N GLY A 299 14.17 -0.29 -18.83
CA GLY A 299 15.53 -0.73 -19.16
C GLY A 299 16.44 -0.88 -17.93
N PRO A 300 17.58 -1.57 -18.09
CA PRO A 300 18.49 -1.91 -16.99
C PRO A 300 19.23 -0.69 -16.38
N GLN A 301 19.12 0.48 -17.00
CA GLN A 301 19.88 1.66 -16.62
C GLN A 301 19.33 2.28 -15.33
N GLY A 302 20.19 2.37 -14.30
CA GLY A 302 19.89 3.06 -13.04
C GLY A 302 18.99 2.30 -12.07
N LYS A 303 18.61 1.04 -12.37
CA LYS A 303 17.80 0.20 -11.47
C LYS A 303 18.54 -0.10 -10.16
N GLY A 304 17.84 0.05 -9.04
CA GLY A 304 18.33 -0.19 -7.69
C GLY A 304 19.42 0.79 -7.22
N ARG A 305 19.77 1.78 -8.04
CA ARG A 305 20.76 2.81 -7.72
C ARG A 305 20.17 3.80 -6.73
N ASN A 306 20.97 4.22 -5.75
CA ASN A 306 20.66 5.29 -4.83
C ASN A 306 19.40 5.00 -3.98
N ARG A 307 19.23 3.76 -3.52
CA ARG A 307 18.10 3.28 -2.70
C ARG A 307 18.55 2.38 -1.54
N TRP A 308 17.66 2.16 -0.58
CA TRP A 308 17.76 1.16 0.48
C TRP A 308 16.37 0.69 0.92
N PHE A 309 15.85 -0.31 0.21
CA PHE A 309 14.42 -0.69 0.21
C PHE A 309 13.89 -1.28 1.53
N ASP A 310 14.76 -1.53 2.51
CA ASP A 310 14.38 -1.96 3.85
C ASP A 310 13.79 -0.81 4.71
N LYS A 311 13.81 0.44 4.21
CA LYS A 311 13.31 1.64 4.90
C LYS A 311 12.42 2.52 4.01
N HIS A 312 11.73 3.46 4.63
CA HIS A 312 11.04 4.55 3.94
C HIS A 312 12.02 5.59 3.39
N GLU A 313 11.77 6.07 2.18
CA GLU A 313 12.67 6.99 1.49
C GLU A 313 11.90 8.11 0.80
N PHE A 314 12.34 9.37 0.97
CA PHE A 314 11.99 10.46 0.07
C PHE A 314 12.99 10.49 -1.08
N ILE A 315 12.50 10.63 -2.30
CA ILE A 315 13.35 10.74 -3.50
C ILE A 315 13.13 12.12 -4.11
N VAL A 316 14.22 12.85 -4.38
CA VAL A 316 14.17 14.19 -4.95
C VAL A 316 15.08 14.23 -6.18
N ASP A 317 14.52 14.57 -7.33
CA ASP A 317 15.28 14.69 -8.57
C ASP A 317 16.02 16.03 -8.69
N GLU A 318 16.86 16.17 -9.73
CA GLU A 318 17.65 17.38 -9.99
C GLU A 318 16.81 18.66 -10.17
N THR A 319 15.50 18.54 -10.44
CA THR A 319 14.58 19.69 -10.57
C THR A 319 13.84 20.03 -9.29
N GLY A 320 14.05 19.28 -8.21
CA GLY A 320 13.33 19.46 -6.95
C GLY A 320 11.92 18.88 -6.94
N GLU A 321 11.55 18.09 -7.95
CA GLU A 321 10.34 17.27 -7.89
C GLU A 321 10.62 16.00 -7.07
N ALA A 322 9.58 15.46 -6.43
CA ALA A 322 9.77 14.45 -5.39
C ALA A 322 8.75 13.31 -5.42
N GLY A 323 9.14 12.21 -4.79
CA GLY A 323 8.30 11.06 -4.52
C GLY A 323 8.69 10.37 -3.22
N PHE A 324 8.08 9.21 -3.00
CA PHE A 324 8.29 8.43 -1.80
C PHE A 324 8.29 6.93 -2.11
N ASN A 325 9.19 6.17 -1.50
CA ASN A 325 9.20 4.71 -1.50
C ASN A 325 8.82 4.20 -0.10
N GLY A 326 7.81 3.32 -0.04
CA GLY A 326 7.24 2.83 1.21
C GLY A 326 7.44 1.33 1.41
N GLU A 327 8.26 0.96 2.40
CA GLU A 327 8.31 -0.41 2.93
C GLU A 327 6.96 -0.79 3.59
N HIS A 328 6.36 -1.91 3.18
CA HIS A 328 4.96 -2.21 3.46
C HIS A 328 4.76 -3.16 4.67
N SER A 329 5.81 -3.84 5.13
CA SER A 329 5.68 -5.01 5.99
C SER A 329 4.90 -4.77 7.29
N MET A 330 5.18 -3.66 7.98
CA MET A 330 4.55 -3.29 9.26
C MET A 330 3.53 -2.15 9.15
N LEU A 331 3.42 -1.52 7.98
CA LEU A 331 2.61 -0.34 7.72
C LEU A 331 1.81 -0.53 6.44
N ASP A 332 0.48 -0.43 6.54
CA ASP A 332 -0.36 -0.29 5.35
C ASP A 332 -0.13 1.09 4.69
N GLY A 333 -0.68 1.36 3.51
CA GLY A 333 -0.47 2.65 2.84
C GLY A 333 -1.00 3.88 3.60
N THR A 334 -1.94 3.72 4.53
CA THR A 334 -2.58 4.88 5.20
C THR A 334 -1.69 5.68 6.14
N PRO A 335 -0.84 5.10 7.03
CA PRO A 335 0.04 5.91 7.88
C PRO A 335 1.14 6.63 7.10
N THR A 336 1.71 6.01 6.05
CA THR A 336 2.70 6.68 5.20
C THR A 336 2.05 7.75 4.32
N LEU A 337 0.81 7.54 3.86
CA LEU A 337 0.03 8.59 3.21
C LEU A 337 -0.15 9.78 4.16
N ARG A 338 -0.49 9.52 5.44
CA ARG A 338 -0.65 10.59 6.43
C ARG A 338 0.64 11.39 6.64
N LEU A 339 1.79 10.73 6.70
CA LEU A 339 3.10 11.39 6.74
C LEU A 339 3.28 12.31 5.53
N ASN A 340 3.08 11.78 4.33
CA ASN A 340 3.26 12.54 3.09
C ASN A 340 2.26 13.70 2.99
N GLU A 341 1.00 13.52 3.37
CA GLU A 341 0.01 14.58 3.41
C GLU A 341 0.38 15.67 4.40
N PHE A 342 0.83 15.33 5.61
CA PHE A 342 1.27 16.33 6.58
C PHE A 342 2.45 17.13 6.04
N VAL A 343 3.47 16.45 5.51
CA VAL A 343 4.68 17.09 4.97
C VAL A 343 4.32 18.05 3.84
N LEU A 344 3.61 17.54 2.82
CA LEU A 344 3.28 18.32 1.63
C LEU A 344 2.28 19.44 1.94
N ALA A 345 1.29 19.20 2.79
CA ALA A 345 0.34 20.23 3.20
C ALA A 345 1.00 21.35 4.00
N SER A 346 1.93 20.99 4.88
CA SER A 346 2.62 21.95 5.72
C SER A 346 3.50 22.89 4.91
N LEU A 347 4.16 22.34 3.87
CA LEU A 347 4.96 23.12 2.93
C LEU A 347 4.10 24.01 2.03
N ASP A 348 3.06 23.44 1.41
CA ASP A 348 2.13 24.14 0.52
C ASP A 348 1.45 25.34 1.21
N LYS A 349 1.13 25.20 2.49
CA LYS A 349 0.40 26.22 3.28
C LYS A 349 1.30 27.05 4.20
N GLY A 350 2.61 26.79 4.25
CA GLY A 350 3.53 27.46 5.17
C GLY A 350 3.18 27.26 6.66
N MET A 351 2.70 26.07 7.04
CA MET A 351 2.20 25.80 8.41
C MET A 351 3.29 25.38 9.40
N ILE A 352 4.52 25.21 8.95
CA ILE A 352 5.66 24.80 9.79
C ILE A 352 6.80 25.82 9.70
N PRO A 353 7.56 26.01 10.79
CA PRO A 353 8.74 26.86 10.75
C PRO A 353 9.87 26.18 9.96
N LEU A 354 10.13 26.69 8.75
CA LEU A 354 11.29 26.31 7.96
C LEU A 354 12.55 27.12 8.34
N GLY A 355 12.35 28.35 8.81
CA GLY A 355 13.40 29.28 9.20
C GLY A 355 13.96 29.01 10.61
N GLU A 356 14.30 30.09 11.30
CA GLU A 356 14.94 30.00 12.62
C GLU A 356 14.05 29.31 13.66
N LEU A 357 14.63 28.31 14.33
CA LEU A 357 13.99 27.62 15.44
C LEU A 357 14.09 28.43 16.74
N PRO A 358 13.15 28.24 17.68
CA PRO A 358 13.26 28.78 19.03
C PRO A 358 14.61 28.42 19.66
N GLU A 359 15.19 29.34 20.43
CA GLU A 359 16.52 29.15 21.03
C GLU A 359 16.62 27.87 21.87
N SER A 360 15.53 27.50 22.56
CA SER A 360 15.43 26.28 23.37
C SER A 360 15.49 24.97 22.56
N GLU A 361 15.20 25.03 21.25
CA GLU A 361 15.17 23.87 20.35
C GLU A 361 16.38 23.85 19.41
N ARG A 362 17.16 24.94 19.33
CA ARG A 362 18.25 25.10 18.36
C ARG A 362 19.49 24.31 18.78
N ALA A 363 19.97 23.45 17.89
CA ALA A 363 21.25 22.78 18.06
C ALA A 363 22.41 23.77 17.89
N LYS A 364 23.51 23.53 18.63
CA LYS A 364 24.72 24.37 18.57
C LYS A 364 25.71 23.87 17.52
N GLY A 365 26.58 24.76 17.05
CA GLY A 365 27.65 24.44 16.11
C GLY A 365 27.17 24.25 14.67
N LYS A 366 28.12 24.08 13.74
CA LYS A 366 27.84 23.82 12.33
C LYS A 366 27.32 22.39 12.15
N LEU A 367 26.28 22.22 11.33
CA LEU A 367 25.87 20.90 10.86
C LEU A 367 26.88 20.40 9.82
N VAL A 368 27.51 19.26 10.07
CA VAL A 368 28.48 18.64 9.17
C VAL A 368 28.00 17.22 8.86
N PRO A 369 27.77 16.87 7.58
CA PRO A 369 27.42 15.50 7.20
C PRO A 369 28.64 14.57 7.38
N THR A 370 28.39 13.34 7.84
CA THR A 370 29.43 12.32 7.98
C THR A 370 29.19 11.21 6.97
N GLU A 371 30.17 10.93 6.11
CA GLU A 371 30.07 9.82 5.17
C GLU A 371 30.08 8.47 5.91
N ILE A 372 29.11 7.63 5.58
CA ILE A 372 29.01 6.23 6.01
C ILE A 372 29.73 5.38 4.95
N LYS A 373 30.79 4.69 5.37
CA LYS A 373 31.66 3.90 4.49
C LYS A 373 31.53 2.42 4.81
N PHE A 374 31.67 1.61 3.78
CA PHE A 374 31.65 0.16 3.91
C PHE A 374 32.99 -0.44 3.47
N ASP A 375 33.55 -1.29 4.31
CA ASP A 375 34.65 -2.17 3.95
C ASP A 375 34.08 -3.35 3.17
N LEU A 376 34.50 -3.52 1.92
CA LEU A 376 34.04 -4.58 1.04
C LEU A 376 35.20 -5.46 0.63
N ASP A 377 35.01 -6.77 0.72
CA ASP A 377 35.92 -7.76 0.18
C ASP A 377 35.53 -8.13 -1.28
N PRO A 378 36.37 -8.88 -2.00
CA PRO A 378 36.06 -9.26 -3.39
C PRO A 378 34.74 -10.04 -3.54
N GLN A 379 34.39 -10.87 -2.55
CA GLN A 379 33.15 -11.66 -2.56
C GLN A 379 31.92 -10.75 -2.55
N LEU A 380 31.90 -9.75 -1.67
CA LEU A 380 30.77 -8.83 -1.57
C LEU A 380 30.67 -7.91 -2.80
N VAL A 381 31.80 -7.50 -3.38
CA VAL A 381 31.82 -6.75 -4.65
C VAL A 381 31.18 -7.56 -5.78
N GLU A 382 31.51 -8.85 -5.90
CA GLU A 382 30.92 -9.75 -6.90
C GLU A 382 29.41 -9.97 -6.64
N THR A 383 29.02 -10.11 -5.38
CA THR A 383 27.61 -10.25 -4.99
C THR A 383 26.81 -9.02 -5.39
N ILE A 384 27.33 -7.81 -5.10
CA ILE A 384 26.69 -6.54 -5.51
C ILE A 384 26.53 -6.48 -7.03
N ALA A 385 27.56 -6.86 -7.80
CA ALA A 385 27.49 -6.86 -9.26
C ALA A 385 26.42 -7.82 -9.79
N THR A 386 26.34 -9.02 -9.21
CA THR A 386 25.33 -10.03 -9.55
C THR A 386 23.93 -9.56 -9.21
N SER A 387 23.72 -9.02 -8.01
CA SER A 387 22.45 -8.47 -7.55
C SER A 387 21.99 -7.30 -8.40
N LYS A 388 22.91 -6.44 -8.85
CA LYS A 388 22.61 -5.34 -9.77
C LYS A 388 22.11 -5.84 -11.12
N ALA A 389 22.77 -6.85 -11.68
CA ALA A 389 22.34 -7.47 -12.94
C ALA A 389 20.98 -8.16 -12.80
N GLY A 390 20.78 -8.96 -11.74
CA GLY A 390 19.53 -9.67 -11.48
C GLY A 390 18.35 -8.73 -11.19
N PHE A 391 18.58 -7.65 -10.43
CA PHE A 391 17.55 -6.63 -10.19
C PHE A 391 17.16 -5.91 -11.50
N ALA A 392 18.15 -5.55 -12.33
CA ALA A 392 17.89 -4.93 -13.62
C ALA A 392 17.14 -5.87 -14.60
N GLU A 393 17.46 -7.16 -14.61
CA GLU A 393 16.76 -8.17 -15.39
C GLU A 393 15.30 -8.31 -14.93
N GLU A 394 15.07 -8.42 -13.63
CA GLU A 394 13.71 -8.58 -13.07
C GLU A 394 12.83 -7.36 -13.38
N LEU A 395 13.36 -6.16 -13.18
CA LEU A 395 12.62 -4.92 -13.48
C LEU A 395 12.50 -4.68 -14.99
N GLY A 396 13.33 -5.32 -15.82
CA GLY A 396 13.20 -5.33 -17.28
C GLY A 396 11.99 -6.12 -17.79
N LYS A 397 11.42 -7.03 -16.97
CA LYS A 397 10.20 -7.77 -17.30
C LYS A 397 8.93 -6.99 -16.99
N GLN A 398 9.04 -5.98 -16.14
CA GLN A 398 7.93 -5.17 -15.65
C GLN A 398 7.52 -4.11 -16.67
N ASP A 399 6.22 -3.99 -16.91
CA ASP A 399 5.61 -2.89 -17.65
C ASP A 399 4.81 -2.01 -16.69
N LEU A 400 5.02 -0.70 -16.73
CA LEU A 400 4.42 0.26 -15.82
C LEU A 400 3.88 1.45 -16.59
N GLU A 401 2.65 1.83 -16.31
CA GLU A 401 2.02 3.03 -16.88
C GLU A 401 1.22 3.79 -15.81
N MET A 402 1.38 5.12 -15.80
CA MET A 402 0.58 6.03 -14.98
C MET A 402 -0.36 6.83 -15.87
N ILE A 403 -1.66 6.82 -15.57
CA ILE A 403 -2.65 7.59 -16.32
C ILE A 403 -3.52 8.49 -15.45
N GLN A 404 -3.82 9.67 -15.98
CA GLN A 404 -4.80 10.60 -15.44
C GLN A 404 -5.94 10.80 -16.45
N TYR A 405 -7.09 10.20 -16.18
CA TYR A 405 -8.29 10.40 -16.97
C TYR A 405 -9.04 11.64 -16.49
N THR A 406 -9.08 12.67 -17.32
CA THR A 406 -9.66 13.99 -17.03
C THR A 406 -11.09 14.18 -17.56
N GLY A 407 -11.71 13.13 -18.08
CA GLY A 407 -13.08 13.21 -18.60
C GLY A 407 -14.14 13.45 -17.51
N TYR A 408 -13.86 13.02 -16.27
CA TYR A 408 -14.62 13.33 -15.07
C TYR A 408 -13.91 12.78 -13.81
N GLY A 409 -14.39 13.19 -12.63
CA GLY A 409 -14.04 12.57 -11.34
C GLY A 409 -15.27 12.30 -10.48
N LYS A 410 -15.07 12.17 -9.16
CA LYS A 410 -16.14 11.83 -8.21
C LYS A 410 -17.30 12.84 -8.20
N SER A 411 -17.06 14.10 -8.59
CA SER A 411 -18.13 15.10 -8.67
C SER A 411 -19.22 14.70 -9.66
N THR A 412 -18.85 14.12 -10.79
CA THR A 412 -19.80 13.59 -11.79
C THR A 412 -20.44 12.31 -11.31
N VAL A 413 -19.66 11.36 -10.78
CA VAL A 413 -20.17 10.07 -10.31
C VAL A 413 -21.22 10.23 -9.20
N LYS A 414 -21.00 11.18 -8.28
CA LYS A 414 -21.97 11.50 -7.22
C LYS A 414 -23.31 12.03 -7.77
N LYS A 415 -23.33 12.74 -8.92
CA LYS A 415 -24.58 13.17 -9.57
C LYS A 415 -25.40 11.99 -10.07
N PHE A 416 -24.75 10.90 -10.47
CA PHE A 416 -25.41 9.63 -10.81
C PHE A 416 -25.88 8.83 -9.59
N LYS A 417 -25.59 9.30 -8.36
CA LYS A 417 -25.91 8.62 -7.09
C LYS A 417 -25.30 7.23 -6.98
N VAL A 418 -24.06 7.08 -7.47
CA VAL A 418 -23.26 5.85 -7.35
C VAL A 418 -22.06 6.13 -6.45
N SER A 419 -21.60 5.14 -5.68
CA SER A 419 -20.35 5.25 -4.92
C SER A 419 -19.18 5.46 -5.89
N PRO A 420 -18.33 6.50 -5.71
CA PRO A 420 -17.17 6.71 -6.58
C PRO A 420 -16.18 5.54 -6.59
N ASP A 421 -16.07 4.86 -5.46
CA ASP A 421 -15.22 3.69 -5.28
C ASP A 421 -15.75 2.50 -6.10
N ALA A 422 -17.02 2.15 -5.89
CA ALA A 422 -17.71 1.10 -6.65
C ALA A 422 -17.72 1.39 -8.16
N TRP A 423 -17.92 2.65 -8.55
CA TRP A 423 -17.80 3.07 -9.95
C TRP A 423 -16.42 2.77 -10.52
N SER A 424 -15.37 3.18 -9.80
CA SER A 424 -13.98 2.98 -10.24
C SER A 424 -13.62 1.50 -10.34
N GLN A 425 -14.17 0.66 -9.47
CA GLN A 425 -14.06 -0.78 -9.56
C GLN A 425 -14.80 -1.36 -10.78
N MET A 426 -16.01 -0.90 -11.06
CA MET A 426 -16.76 -1.34 -12.25
C MET A 426 -16.12 -0.91 -13.57
N VAL A 427 -15.43 0.23 -13.61
CA VAL A 427 -14.58 0.62 -14.74
C VAL A 427 -13.50 -0.42 -15.00
N LYS A 428 -12.79 -0.88 -13.95
CA LYS A 428 -11.73 -1.91 -14.08
C LYS A 428 -12.30 -3.25 -14.49
N GLN A 429 -13.44 -3.67 -13.91
CA GLN A 429 -14.11 -4.91 -14.30
C GLN A 429 -14.47 -4.90 -15.78
N LEU A 430 -15.04 -3.80 -16.27
CA LEU A 430 -15.39 -3.65 -17.70
C LEU A 430 -14.13 -3.66 -18.58
N ALA A 431 -13.10 -2.92 -18.17
CA ALA A 431 -11.86 -2.85 -18.93
C ALA A 431 -11.17 -4.21 -19.05
N PHE A 432 -11.02 -4.93 -17.94
CA PHE A 432 -10.46 -6.27 -17.93
C PHE A 432 -11.30 -7.24 -18.77
N TYR A 433 -12.63 -7.23 -18.60
CA TYR A 433 -13.52 -8.11 -19.36
C TYR A 433 -13.37 -7.93 -20.87
N ARG A 434 -13.18 -6.69 -21.34
CA ARG A 434 -12.96 -6.39 -22.77
C ARG A 434 -11.61 -6.87 -23.28
N LEU A 435 -10.58 -6.87 -22.44
CA LEU A 435 -9.23 -7.32 -22.82
C LEU A 435 -9.09 -8.84 -22.76
N LYS A 436 -9.68 -9.48 -21.76
CA LYS A 436 -9.46 -10.91 -21.45
C LYS A 436 -10.65 -11.81 -21.78
N GLY A 437 -11.84 -11.24 -21.96
CA GLY A 437 -13.05 -11.99 -22.35
C GLY A 437 -13.76 -12.73 -21.20
N HIS A 438 -13.36 -12.50 -19.95
CA HIS A 438 -13.98 -13.08 -18.76
C HIS A 438 -13.89 -12.12 -17.56
N PRO A 439 -14.69 -12.33 -16.49
CA PRO A 439 -14.54 -11.57 -15.25
C PRO A 439 -13.16 -11.83 -14.63
N GLY A 440 -12.44 -10.78 -14.26
CA GLY A 440 -11.10 -10.90 -13.68
C GLY A 440 -11.16 -11.05 -12.16
N VAL A 441 -10.61 -12.12 -11.60
CA VAL A 441 -10.56 -12.33 -10.14
C VAL A 441 -9.85 -11.15 -9.47
N THR A 442 -10.56 -10.45 -8.59
CA THR A 442 -10.13 -9.12 -8.14
C THR A 442 -10.02 -9.02 -6.63
N TYR A 443 -8.83 -8.62 -6.19
CA TYR A 443 -8.54 -8.17 -4.83
C TYR A 443 -8.75 -6.66 -4.74
N GLU A 444 -9.45 -6.21 -3.70
CA GLU A 444 -9.41 -4.83 -3.27
C GLU A 444 -9.10 -4.73 -1.77
N SER A 445 -8.10 -3.92 -1.42
CA SER A 445 -7.71 -3.73 -0.03
C SER A 445 -8.77 -2.97 0.76
N CYS A 446 -9.12 -3.48 1.95
CA CYS A 446 -9.97 -2.77 2.91
C CYS A 446 -9.31 -2.73 4.28
N MET A 447 -9.06 -1.52 4.80
CA MET A 447 -8.47 -1.38 6.13
C MET A 447 -9.42 -1.90 7.23
N THR A 448 -8.88 -2.63 8.19
CA THR A 448 -9.59 -3.08 9.40
C THR A 448 -9.09 -2.37 10.66
N ARG A 449 -8.39 -1.23 10.50
CA ARG A 449 -7.85 -0.41 11.60
C ARG A 449 -8.90 0.09 12.59
N LYS A 450 -10.21 -0.04 12.34
CA LYS A 450 -11.22 0.19 13.38
C LYS A 450 -11.22 -0.89 14.47
N PHE A 451 -10.46 -1.97 14.27
CA PHE A 451 -10.16 -3.00 15.25
C PHE A 451 -8.70 -2.92 15.70
N LEU A 452 -8.42 -3.39 16.91
CA LEU A 452 -7.12 -3.33 17.54
C LEU A 452 -6.14 -4.20 16.73
N LEU A 453 -4.99 -3.62 16.38
CA LEU A 453 -4.00 -4.22 15.48
C LEU A 453 -4.59 -4.73 14.13
N GLY A 454 -5.71 -4.15 13.70
CA GLY A 454 -6.30 -4.44 12.39
C GLY A 454 -5.39 -3.98 11.26
N ARG A 455 -5.14 -4.87 10.30
CA ARG A 455 -4.42 -4.62 9.04
C ARG A 455 -5.43 -4.42 7.92
N THR A 456 -5.65 -5.45 7.11
CA THR A 456 -6.55 -5.44 5.96
C THR A 456 -7.45 -6.67 5.93
N GLU A 457 -8.63 -6.51 5.34
CA GLU A 457 -9.50 -7.55 4.79
C GLU A 457 -9.63 -7.30 3.28
N VAL A 458 -10.17 -8.26 2.54
CA VAL A 458 -10.36 -8.20 1.09
C VAL A 458 -11.79 -7.85 0.75
N ILE A 459 -11.96 -6.92 -0.19
CA ILE A 459 -13.20 -6.73 -0.93
C ILE A 459 -13.06 -7.55 -2.21
N ARG A 460 -13.84 -8.62 -2.32
CA ARG A 460 -13.94 -9.40 -3.57
C ARG A 460 -14.85 -8.65 -4.52
N THR A 461 -14.27 -7.90 -5.45
CA THR A 461 -15.01 -6.99 -6.34
C THR A 461 -15.87 -7.74 -7.36
N VAL A 462 -15.44 -8.94 -7.78
CA VAL A 462 -16.20 -9.78 -8.71
C VAL A 462 -17.42 -10.35 -8.00
N SER A 463 -18.58 -10.17 -8.62
CA SER A 463 -19.88 -10.66 -8.17
C SER A 463 -20.72 -11.07 -9.37
N SER A 464 -21.80 -11.81 -9.12
CA SER A 464 -22.80 -12.11 -10.17
C SER A 464 -23.35 -10.83 -10.80
N GLU A 465 -23.51 -9.78 -10.00
CA GLU A 465 -23.98 -8.47 -10.45
C GLU A 465 -22.94 -7.74 -11.30
N SER A 466 -21.66 -7.76 -10.92
CA SER A 466 -20.60 -7.15 -11.73
C SER A 466 -20.42 -7.88 -13.06
N ARG A 467 -20.49 -9.22 -13.05
CA ARG A 467 -20.48 -10.04 -14.27
C ARG A 467 -21.66 -9.69 -15.19
N ALA A 468 -22.88 -9.67 -14.64
CA ALA A 468 -24.08 -9.32 -15.40
C ALA A 468 -24.02 -7.89 -15.97
N PHE A 469 -23.36 -6.96 -15.29
CA PHE A 469 -23.12 -5.60 -15.76
C PHE A 469 -22.14 -5.56 -16.94
N VAL A 470 -20.96 -6.18 -16.83
CA VAL A 470 -19.95 -6.13 -17.90
C VAL A 470 -20.43 -6.85 -19.15
N GLU A 471 -21.12 -7.99 -19.01
CA GLU A 471 -21.75 -8.71 -20.13
C GLU A 471 -22.82 -7.85 -20.82
N ALA A 472 -23.62 -7.09 -20.06
CA ALA A 472 -24.64 -6.21 -20.61
C ALA A 472 -24.07 -4.97 -21.33
N MET A 473 -22.90 -4.48 -20.91
CA MET A 473 -22.21 -3.39 -21.61
C MET A 473 -21.75 -3.81 -23.00
N GLU A 474 -21.37 -5.08 -23.17
CA GLU A 474 -20.85 -5.61 -24.44
C GLU A 474 -21.93 -6.24 -25.33
N ASP A 475 -23.15 -6.47 -24.84
CA ASP A 475 -24.28 -6.94 -25.66
C ASP A 475 -25.01 -5.75 -26.32
N PRO A 476 -24.97 -5.62 -27.67
CA PRO A 476 -25.66 -4.54 -28.38
C PRO A 476 -27.19 -4.60 -28.30
N LYS A 477 -27.77 -5.73 -27.88
CA LYS A 477 -29.22 -5.91 -27.74
C LYS A 477 -29.75 -5.33 -26.43
N ILE A 478 -28.88 -5.06 -25.45
CA ILE A 478 -29.28 -4.56 -24.15
C ILE A 478 -29.35 -3.03 -24.17
N SER A 479 -30.50 -2.49 -23.76
CA SER A 479 -30.72 -1.03 -23.68
C SER A 479 -29.84 -0.37 -22.61
N ASP A 480 -29.55 0.92 -22.79
CA ASP A 480 -28.81 1.69 -21.78
C ASP A 480 -29.54 1.75 -20.42
N ALA A 481 -30.89 1.71 -20.40
CA ALA A 481 -31.65 1.65 -19.14
C ALA A 481 -31.40 0.35 -18.36
N GLU A 482 -31.29 -0.78 -19.06
CA GLU A 482 -30.97 -2.06 -18.43
C GLU A 482 -29.48 -2.15 -18.03
N ARG A 483 -28.57 -1.57 -18.83
CA ARG A 483 -27.15 -1.42 -18.45
C ARG A 483 -26.99 -0.57 -17.20
N GLU A 484 -27.70 0.55 -17.10
CA GLU A 484 -27.73 1.42 -15.93
C GLU A 484 -28.22 0.68 -14.69
N LYS A 485 -29.34 -0.06 -14.80
CA LYS A 485 -29.87 -0.89 -13.72
C LYS A 485 -28.85 -1.91 -13.22
N ARG A 486 -28.16 -2.60 -14.14
CA ARG A 486 -27.13 -3.60 -13.80
C ARG A 486 -25.89 -2.96 -13.17
N LEU A 487 -25.45 -1.81 -13.66
CA LEU A 487 -24.38 -1.04 -13.02
C LEU A 487 -24.74 -0.68 -11.58
N ARG A 488 -25.98 -0.22 -11.33
CA ARG A 488 -26.43 0.10 -9.97
C ARG A 488 -26.46 -1.13 -9.07
N ALA A 489 -26.90 -2.29 -9.58
CA ALA A 489 -26.88 -3.54 -8.84
C ALA A 489 -25.45 -3.93 -8.47
N ALA A 490 -24.52 -3.89 -9.43
CA ALA A 490 -23.12 -4.20 -9.21
C ALA A 490 -22.46 -3.25 -8.20
N ALA A 491 -22.72 -1.94 -8.32
CA ALA A 491 -22.19 -0.95 -7.39
C ALA A 491 -22.77 -1.08 -5.98
N THR A 492 -24.05 -1.47 -5.86
CA THR A 492 -24.70 -1.73 -4.57
C THR A 492 -24.11 -2.98 -3.91
N ARG A 493 -23.92 -4.05 -4.68
CA ARG A 493 -23.29 -5.28 -4.20
C ARG A 493 -21.85 -5.05 -3.76
N HIS A 494 -21.07 -4.32 -4.56
CA HIS A 494 -19.72 -3.90 -4.18
C HIS A 494 -19.73 -3.15 -2.85
N SER A 495 -20.56 -2.11 -2.72
CA SER A 495 -20.66 -1.32 -1.48
C SER A 495 -21.08 -2.15 -0.27
N GLN A 496 -21.96 -3.14 -0.46
CA GLN A 496 -22.35 -4.09 0.58
C GLN A 496 -21.15 -4.94 1.02
N TYR A 497 -20.38 -5.49 0.09
CA TYR A 497 -19.19 -6.28 0.41
C TYR A 497 -18.10 -5.42 1.06
N SER A 498 -17.91 -4.18 0.61
CA SER A 498 -17.00 -3.21 1.26
C SER A 498 -17.37 -2.97 2.71
N ALA A 499 -18.66 -2.89 3.04
CA ALA A 499 -19.09 -2.77 4.43
C ALA A 499 -18.74 -4.02 5.24
N TRP A 500 -18.98 -5.22 4.69
CA TRP A 500 -18.59 -6.48 5.35
C TRP A 500 -17.08 -6.57 5.57
N ALA A 501 -16.26 -6.28 4.55
CA ALA A 501 -14.81 -6.30 4.66
C ALA A 501 -14.31 -5.30 5.71
N ALA A 502 -14.86 -4.07 5.72
CA ALA A 502 -14.52 -3.08 6.72
C ALA A 502 -14.87 -3.54 8.13
N ASP A 503 -15.97 -4.30 8.31
CA ASP A 503 -16.39 -4.96 9.57
C ASP A 503 -15.60 -6.25 9.88
N ALA A 504 -14.55 -6.56 9.12
CA ALA A 504 -13.79 -7.82 9.21
C ALA A 504 -14.70 -9.05 9.10
N GLN A 505 -15.72 -8.97 8.24
CA GLN A 505 -16.69 -10.01 7.91
C GLN A 505 -16.54 -10.51 6.45
N GLY A 506 -15.39 -10.22 5.83
CA GLY A 506 -14.97 -10.82 4.57
C GLY A 506 -14.62 -12.29 4.74
N VAL A 507 -14.29 -12.95 3.63
CA VAL A 507 -14.04 -14.41 3.64
C VAL A 507 -12.57 -14.75 3.74
N ASP A 508 -11.70 -13.93 3.14
CA ASP A 508 -10.30 -14.27 2.89
C ASP A 508 -9.48 -14.41 4.16
N ARG A 509 -9.54 -13.43 5.07
CA ARG A 509 -8.78 -13.51 6.32
C ARG A 509 -9.28 -14.64 7.21
N HIS A 510 -10.59 -14.85 7.27
CA HIS A 510 -11.16 -15.92 8.08
C HIS A 510 -10.76 -17.31 7.57
N LEU A 511 -10.91 -17.57 6.26
CA LEU A 511 -10.50 -18.83 5.65
C LEU A 511 -8.99 -19.07 5.77
N PHE A 512 -8.17 -18.02 5.66
CA PHE A 512 -6.74 -18.08 5.97
C PHE A 512 -6.47 -18.50 7.42
N GLY A 513 -7.18 -17.91 8.39
CA GLY A 513 -7.06 -18.26 9.81
C GLY A 513 -7.43 -19.71 10.10
N LEU A 514 -8.52 -20.20 9.51
CA LEU A 514 -8.93 -21.61 9.62
C LEU A 514 -7.89 -22.55 9.02
N LYS A 515 -7.34 -22.23 7.83
CA LYS A 515 -6.28 -23.02 7.19
C LYS A 515 -5.00 -23.08 8.04
N LYS A 516 -4.63 -21.99 8.72
CA LYS A 516 -3.47 -21.92 9.62
C LYS A 516 -3.61 -22.75 10.90
N LEU A 517 -4.83 -23.19 11.23
CA LEU A 517 -5.11 -23.98 12.44
C LEU A 517 -5.14 -25.49 12.21
N VAL A 518 -4.99 -25.94 10.96
CA VAL A 518 -4.74 -27.34 10.62
C VAL A 518 -3.32 -27.69 11.06
N ARG A 519 -3.18 -28.68 11.93
CA ARG A 519 -1.88 -29.14 12.46
C ARG A 519 -1.21 -30.09 11.48
N ASP A 520 0.10 -30.24 11.56
CA ASP A 520 0.90 -31.10 10.66
C ASP A 520 0.43 -32.58 10.64
N ASN A 521 -0.18 -33.06 11.73
CA ASN A 521 -0.70 -34.41 11.86
C ASN A 521 -2.19 -34.56 11.49
N GLU A 522 -2.82 -33.51 10.97
CA GLU A 522 -4.22 -33.47 10.57
C GLU A 522 -4.34 -33.34 9.05
N GLU A 523 -5.37 -33.95 8.47
CA GLU A 523 -5.62 -33.85 7.03
C GLU A 523 -6.17 -32.46 6.68
N MET A 524 -5.63 -31.85 5.62
CA MET A 524 -6.11 -30.57 5.11
C MET A 524 -7.56 -30.71 4.60
N PRO A 525 -8.53 -29.92 5.11
CA PRO A 525 -9.91 -29.98 4.64
C PRO A 525 -10.02 -29.82 3.13
N ALA A 526 -10.90 -30.62 2.51
CA ALA A 526 -11.11 -30.62 1.05
C ALA A 526 -11.39 -29.23 0.48
N LEU A 527 -12.03 -28.34 1.25
CA LEU A 527 -12.24 -26.93 0.90
C LEU A 527 -10.95 -26.23 0.45
N PHE A 528 -9.83 -26.45 1.15
CA PHE A 528 -8.57 -25.76 0.87
C PHE A 528 -7.76 -26.39 -0.25
N ASN A 529 -8.16 -27.58 -0.70
CA ASN A 529 -7.59 -28.30 -1.85
C ASN A 529 -8.49 -28.21 -3.10
N ASP A 530 -9.68 -27.61 -2.98
CA ASP A 530 -10.55 -27.33 -4.11
C ASP A 530 -9.83 -26.40 -5.10
N PRO A 531 -9.69 -26.77 -6.39
CA PRO A 531 -9.09 -25.91 -7.41
C PRO A 531 -9.74 -24.51 -7.48
N ILE A 532 -11.03 -24.40 -7.16
CA ILE A 532 -11.75 -23.14 -7.13
C ILE A 532 -11.29 -22.25 -5.96
N PHE A 533 -10.87 -22.82 -4.83
CA PHE A 533 -10.31 -22.05 -3.72
C PHE A 533 -9.03 -21.33 -4.16
N ALA A 534 -8.13 -22.04 -4.84
CA ALA A 534 -6.93 -21.46 -5.42
C ALA A 534 -7.28 -20.41 -6.50
N LYS A 535 -8.15 -20.75 -7.46
CA LYS A 535 -8.59 -19.83 -8.53
C LYS A 535 -9.19 -18.54 -7.97
N SER A 536 -10.04 -18.64 -6.95
CA SER A 536 -10.73 -17.48 -6.36
C SER A 536 -9.82 -16.58 -5.51
N SER A 537 -8.56 -16.98 -5.31
CA SER A 537 -7.51 -16.20 -4.64
C SER A 537 -6.29 -15.95 -5.54
N HIS A 538 -6.39 -16.28 -6.83
CA HIS A 538 -5.45 -15.90 -7.87
C HIS A 538 -5.83 -14.51 -8.41
N TRP A 539 -5.28 -13.46 -7.81
CA TRP A 539 -5.75 -12.08 -8.02
C TRP A 539 -5.24 -11.48 -9.33
N GLU A 540 -5.92 -11.77 -10.43
CA GLU A 540 -5.66 -11.20 -11.76
C GLU A 540 -5.70 -9.66 -11.77
N MET A 541 -6.49 -9.07 -10.88
CA MET A 541 -6.45 -7.64 -10.58
C MET A 541 -6.24 -7.40 -9.09
N SER A 542 -5.07 -6.89 -8.72
CA SER A 542 -4.79 -6.42 -7.36
C SER A 542 -4.99 -4.92 -7.28
N THR A 543 -6.03 -4.48 -6.57
CA THR A 543 -6.45 -3.08 -6.56
C THR A 543 -6.44 -2.48 -5.15
N SER A 544 -6.19 -1.18 -5.06
CA SER A 544 -6.23 -0.45 -3.80
C SER A 544 -6.41 1.03 -4.05
N ASN A 545 -7.16 1.71 -3.18
CA ASN A 545 -7.43 3.14 -3.27
C ASN A 545 -6.59 3.94 -2.28
N LEU A 546 -5.89 4.95 -2.77
CA LEU A 546 -5.34 6.04 -1.97
C LEU A 546 -5.56 7.33 -2.74
N THR A 547 -6.42 8.19 -2.21
CA THR A 547 -6.77 9.46 -2.84
C THR A 547 -6.28 10.60 -1.97
N SER A 548 -5.31 11.37 -2.48
CA SER A 548 -4.86 12.61 -1.85
C SER A 548 -4.65 13.70 -2.87
N LYS A 549 -4.99 14.95 -2.53
CA LYS A 549 -4.74 16.11 -3.39
C LYS A 549 -3.25 16.49 -3.48
N TYR A 550 -2.39 15.84 -2.68
CA TYR A 550 -0.95 16.07 -2.65
C TYR A 550 -0.16 14.99 -3.39
N LEU A 551 -0.84 14.01 -3.99
CA LEU A 551 -0.25 13.00 -4.84
C LEU A 551 -0.82 13.12 -6.27
N ASP A 552 0.04 13.02 -7.27
CA ASP A 552 -0.37 12.89 -8.68
C ASP A 552 -0.65 11.43 -9.05
N GLY A 553 -0.03 10.49 -8.33
CA GLY A 553 -0.20 9.05 -8.54
C GLY A 553 0.50 8.23 -7.46
N TRP A 554 0.31 6.92 -7.52
CA TRP A 554 0.94 5.95 -6.66
C TRP A 554 0.83 4.55 -7.27
N GLY A 555 1.59 3.57 -6.79
CA GLY A 555 1.50 2.20 -7.30
C GLY A 555 2.33 1.18 -6.55
N TYR A 556 2.20 -0.06 -6.97
CA TYR A 556 2.85 -1.27 -6.46
C TYR A 556 2.76 -2.36 -7.54
N GLY A 557 3.56 -3.41 -7.42
CA GLY A 557 3.59 -4.52 -8.40
C GLY A 557 2.34 -5.39 -8.39
N GLU A 558 2.11 -6.11 -9.49
CA GLU A 558 1.13 -7.18 -9.58
C GLU A 558 1.48 -8.33 -8.63
N VAL A 559 0.47 -9.10 -8.21
CA VAL A 559 0.62 -10.17 -7.20
C VAL A 559 0.58 -11.57 -7.81
N VAL A 560 0.31 -11.68 -9.11
CA VAL A 560 0.37 -12.91 -9.91
C VAL A 560 0.96 -12.59 -11.29
N PRO A 561 1.72 -13.50 -11.91
CA PRO A 561 2.48 -13.20 -13.14
C PRO A 561 1.62 -12.82 -14.36
N ASP A 562 0.40 -13.32 -14.44
CA ASP A 562 -0.57 -13.07 -15.51
C ASP A 562 -1.54 -11.92 -15.18
N GLY A 563 -1.35 -11.23 -14.06
CA GLY A 563 -2.26 -10.21 -13.54
C GLY A 563 -1.78 -8.77 -13.70
N TYR A 564 -2.46 -7.88 -12.95
CA TYR A 564 -2.21 -6.45 -12.92
C TYR A 564 -2.18 -5.91 -11.48
N GLY A 565 -1.21 -5.03 -11.20
CA GLY A 565 -1.29 -4.07 -10.11
C GLY A 565 -2.07 -2.84 -10.59
N LEU A 566 -3.20 -2.52 -9.95
CA LEU A 566 -4.11 -1.44 -10.37
C LEU A 566 -4.44 -0.52 -9.19
N SER A 567 -3.44 0.26 -8.77
CA SER A 567 -3.64 1.35 -7.81
C SER A 567 -4.50 2.45 -8.43
N TYR A 568 -5.22 3.20 -7.60
CA TYR A 568 -6.06 4.27 -8.11
C TYR A 568 -6.35 5.39 -7.11
N ALA A 569 -6.66 6.57 -7.64
CA ALA A 569 -7.08 7.76 -6.90
C ALA A 569 -8.30 8.40 -7.57
N ILE A 570 -9.23 8.91 -6.75
CA ILE A 570 -10.50 9.46 -7.22
C ILE A 570 -10.63 10.94 -6.82
N HIS A 571 -10.19 11.83 -7.71
CA HIS A 571 -10.28 13.27 -7.50
C HIS A 571 -11.65 13.82 -7.90
N ASP A 572 -11.90 15.11 -7.67
CA ASP A 572 -13.19 15.75 -7.99
C ASP A 572 -13.50 15.75 -9.49
N ASP A 573 -12.47 15.91 -10.32
CA ASP A 573 -12.54 16.14 -11.77
C ASP A 573 -11.75 15.12 -12.60
N LYS A 574 -10.97 14.23 -11.97
CA LYS A 574 -10.20 13.17 -12.64
C LYS A 574 -10.19 11.84 -11.89
N LEU A 575 -9.92 10.77 -12.63
CA LEU A 575 -9.58 9.44 -12.11
C LEU A 575 -8.12 9.15 -12.47
N CYS A 576 -7.32 8.67 -11.52
CA CYS A 576 -5.93 8.31 -11.77
C CYS A 576 -5.72 6.82 -11.52
N TRP A 577 -4.89 6.17 -12.34
CA TRP A 577 -4.49 4.78 -12.17
C TRP A 577 -2.97 4.63 -12.31
N GLY A 578 -2.39 3.82 -11.44
CA GLY A 578 -1.08 3.22 -11.67
C GLY A 578 -1.28 1.75 -12.07
N ILE A 579 -0.60 1.35 -13.13
CA ILE A 579 -0.77 0.04 -13.76
C ILE A 579 0.60 -0.61 -13.81
N THR A 580 0.74 -1.79 -13.20
CA THR A 580 1.90 -2.66 -13.39
C THR A 580 1.45 -4.02 -13.91
N THR A 581 2.28 -4.64 -14.75
CA THR A 581 2.06 -6.01 -15.21
C THR A 581 3.33 -6.61 -15.80
N LEU A 582 3.43 -7.94 -15.77
CA LEU A 582 4.42 -8.70 -16.52
C LEU A 582 3.95 -9.06 -17.94
N ASN A 583 2.70 -8.74 -18.30
CA ASN A 583 2.11 -9.06 -19.59
C ASN A 583 2.61 -8.16 -20.75
N GLY A 584 3.35 -7.09 -20.47
CA GLY A 584 3.80 -6.12 -21.48
C GLY A 584 2.65 -5.36 -22.16
N ASP A 585 1.52 -5.20 -21.46
CA ASP A 585 0.32 -4.56 -21.98
C ASP A 585 -0.28 -3.49 -21.05
N ALA A 586 0.53 -2.88 -20.17
CA ALA A 586 0.09 -1.83 -19.25
C ALA A 586 -0.58 -0.66 -19.99
N LYS A 587 0.00 -0.25 -21.13
CA LYS A 587 -0.58 0.80 -21.99
C LYS A 587 -1.94 0.40 -22.58
N LYS A 588 -2.13 -0.87 -22.95
CA LYS A 588 -3.44 -1.35 -23.46
C LYS A 588 -4.49 -1.34 -22.36
N MET A 589 -4.12 -1.76 -21.15
CA MET A 589 -4.98 -1.67 -19.97
C MET A 589 -5.32 -0.21 -19.64
N ALA A 590 -4.36 0.69 -19.76
CA ALA A 590 -4.57 2.13 -19.56
C ALA A 590 -5.59 2.72 -20.53
N ASP A 591 -5.44 2.44 -21.83
CA ASP A 591 -6.37 2.89 -22.87
C ASP A 591 -7.77 2.33 -22.66
N GLU A 592 -7.85 1.07 -22.25
CA GLU A 592 -9.13 0.43 -21.99
C GLU A 592 -9.81 0.96 -20.71
N LEU A 593 -9.07 1.28 -19.65
CA LEU A 593 -9.62 1.94 -18.47
C LEU A 593 -10.23 3.31 -18.83
N ALA A 594 -9.53 4.11 -19.64
CA ALA A 594 -10.04 5.39 -20.11
C ALA A 594 -11.30 5.24 -20.99
N ARG A 595 -11.31 4.23 -21.88
CA ARG A 595 -12.47 3.91 -22.73
C ARG A 595 -13.66 3.44 -21.91
N ALA A 596 -13.48 2.48 -21.02
CA ALA A 596 -14.50 1.98 -20.11
C ALA A 596 -15.08 3.10 -19.23
N ALA A 597 -14.23 3.98 -18.70
CA ALA A 597 -14.67 5.16 -17.94
C ALA A 597 -15.57 6.08 -18.77
N GLY A 598 -15.17 6.41 -20.00
CA GLY A 598 -15.95 7.21 -20.93
C GLY A 598 -17.30 6.58 -21.29
N ASP A 599 -17.27 5.30 -21.68
CA ASP A 599 -18.46 4.54 -22.08
C ASP A 599 -19.49 4.45 -20.95
N MET A 600 -19.05 4.19 -19.71
CA MET A 600 -19.94 4.15 -18.55
C MET A 600 -20.61 5.50 -18.30
N LYS A 601 -19.88 6.62 -18.38
CA LYS A 601 -20.47 7.95 -18.24
C LYS A 601 -21.49 8.22 -19.34
N SER A 602 -21.14 7.97 -20.60
CA SER A 602 -22.04 8.21 -21.72
C SER A 602 -23.29 7.32 -21.66
N MET A 603 -23.15 6.06 -21.22
CA MET A 603 -24.29 5.16 -20.98
C MET A 603 -25.24 5.75 -19.93
N MET A 604 -24.72 6.21 -18.78
CA MET A 604 -25.54 6.82 -17.73
C MET A 604 -26.27 8.09 -18.19
N GLU A 605 -25.62 8.93 -18.99
CA GLU A 605 -26.22 10.14 -19.55
C GLU A 605 -27.35 9.82 -20.54
N ARG A 606 -27.19 8.79 -21.38
CA ARG A 606 -28.23 8.35 -22.33
C ARG A 606 -29.41 7.68 -21.62
N ALA A 607 -29.14 6.88 -20.58
CA ALA A 607 -30.17 6.28 -19.74
C ALA A 607 -31.03 7.35 -19.05
N ALA A 608 -30.39 8.38 -18.46
CA ALA A 608 -31.09 9.49 -17.82
C ALA A 608 -32.00 10.26 -18.79
N LYS A 609 -31.49 10.61 -19.98
CA LYS A 609 -32.28 11.30 -21.03
C LYS A 609 -33.49 10.48 -21.48
N SER A 610 -33.34 9.16 -21.58
CA SER A 610 -34.43 8.27 -21.99
C SER A 610 -35.52 8.18 -20.91
N ALA A 611 -35.12 8.18 -19.63
CA ALA A 611 -36.05 8.20 -18.51
C ALA A 611 -36.84 9.51 -18.41
N ASP A 612 -36.22 10.66 -18.72
CA ASP A 612 -36.91 11.95 -18.74
C ASP A 612 -37.93 12.03 -19.90
N LYS A 613 -37.59 11.50 -21.07
CA LYS A 613 -38.53 11.39 -22.20
C LYS A 613 -39.71 10.47 -21.95
N ALA A 614 -39.57 9.45 -21.11
CA ALA A 614 -40.65 8.53 -20.75
C ALA A 614 -41.61 9.09 -19.68
N LYS A 615 -41.23 10.20 -19.01
CA LYS A 615 -42.06 10.90 -18.01
C LYS A 615 -42.83 12.10 -18.57
N LEU A 616 -42.38 12.61 -19.72
CA LEU A 616 -43.10 13.56 -20.57
C LEU A 616 -44.10 12.79 -21.43
#